data_AF-A0A9P6A4Q5-F1
#
_entry.id   AF-A0A9P6A4Q5-F1
#
_cell.length_a   1.000
_cell.length_b   1.000
_cell.length_c   1.000
_cell.angle_alpha   90.00
_cell.angle_beta   90.00
_cell.angle_gamma   90.00
#
_symmetry.space_group_name_H-M   'P 1'
#
loop_
_entity.id
_entity.type
_entity.pdbx_description
1 polymer ?
#
loop_
_entity_poly.entity_id
_entity_poly.type
_entity_poly.pdbx_seq_one_letter_code
_entity_poly.pdbx_strand_id
1 'polypeptide(L)'
;MFSKTIIAAVLLVVASTTLADPVPPRGSCLEPCFPADHVCGTGQILVPPADGGDCFSCCAGTPPTPRPTNPLVVCSLVCFPPDHVCPPGQRLLGAGDCFNCCTGGPQV
;
A
#
# COMPACT_ATOMS: atom_id res chain seq x y z
N MET A 1 49.25 -2.89 -32.35
CA MET A 1 49.28 -3.46 -30.99
C MET A 1 47.96 -3.13 -30.31
N PHE A 2 47.01 -4.07 -30.32
CA PHE A 2 45.69 -3.91 -29.68
C PHE A 2 45.78 -4.46 -28.26
N SER A 3 45.51 -3.64 -27.24
CA SER A 3 45.55 -4.11 -25.86
C SER A 3 44.42 -3.51 -25.04
N LYS A 4 43.44 -4.39 -24.75
CA LYS A 4 42.65 -4.50 -23.51
C LYS A 4 41.61 -3.42 -23.20
N THR A 5 40.42 -3.60 -23.78
CA THR A 5 39.15 -3.23 -23.15
C THR A 5 38.82 -4.25 -22.06
N ILE A 6 38.87 -3.85 -20.79
CA ILE A 6 38.33 -4.65 -19.67
C ILE A 6 36.98 -4.04 -19.29
N ILE A 7 35.91 -4.69 -19.72
CA ILE A 7 34.53 -4.37 -19.34
C ILE A 7 34.27 -5.07 -18.00
N ALA A 8 34.22 -4.31 -16.90
CA ALA A 8 33.82 -4.81 -15.60
C ALA A 8 32.28 -4.85 -15.55
N ALA A 9 31.71 -6.06 -15.56
CA ALA A 9 30.28 -6.29 -15.44
C ALA A 9 29.83 -6.03 -13.99
N VAL A 10 29.00 -5.00 -13.81
CA VAL A 10 28.31 -4.71 -12.55
C VAL A 10 27.12 -5.65 -12.44
N LEU A 11 27.26 -6.73 -11.68
CA LEU A 11 26.15 -7.61 -11.31
C LEU A 11 25.54 -7.09 -10.00
N LEU A 12 24.53 -6.23 -10.13
CA LEU A 12 23.63 -5.84 -9.05
C LEU A 12 22.65 -6.99 -8.77
N VAL A 13 22.94 -7.81 -7.75
CA VAL A 13 21.95 -8.76 -7.23
C VAL A 13 21.10 -8.02 -6.20
N VAL A 14 19.97 -7.48 -6.66
CA VAL A 14 18.91 -6.98 -5.79
C VAL A 14 18.21 -8.20 -5.20
N ALA A 15 18.55 -8.57 -3.97
CA ALA A 15 17.80 -9.59 -3.24
C ALA A 15 16.44 -9.01 -2.83
N SER A 16 15.39 -9.50 -3.48
CA SER A 16 14.00 -9.19 -3.23
C SER A 16 13.66 -9.40 -1.75
N THR A 17 13.33 -8.33 -1.04
CA THR A 17 12.62 -8.45 0.24
C THR A 17 11.17 -8.81 -0.08
N THR A 18 10.85 -10.11 0.01
CA THR A 18 9.44 -10.50 0.13
C THR A 18 8.96 -9.94 1.47
N LEU A 19 8.21 -8.84 1.42
CA LEU A 19 7.43 -8.31 2.53
C LEU A 19 6.30 -9.33 2.81
N ALA A 20 6.66 -10.48 3.37
CA ALA A 20 5.70 -11.31 4.07
C ALA A 20 5.33 -10.51 5.31
N ASP A 21 4.24 -9.76 5.21
CA ASP A 21 3.63 -9.05 6.32
C ASP A 21 3.51 -10.06 7.48
N PRO A 22 4.19 -9.83 8.62
CA PRO A 22 4.09 -10.75 9.74
C PRO A 22 2.63 -10.72 10.18
N VAL A 23 1.92 -11.84 9.98
CA VAL A 23 0.56 -12.04 10.49
C VAL A 23 0.59 -11.60 11.95
N PRO A 24 -0.13 -10.52 12.31
CA PRO A 24 -0.05 -9.99 13.66
C PRO A 24 -0.43 -11.10 14.64
N PRO A 25 0.26 -11.21 15.78
CA PRO A 25 -0.02 -12.26 16.75
C PRO A 25 -1.49 -12.15 17.10
N ARG A 26 -2.26 -13.18 16.71
CA ARG A 26 -3.66 -13.29 17.10
C ARG A 26 -3.64 -13.26 18.62
N GLY A 27 -4.24 -12.23 19.22
CA GLY A 27 -4.46 -12.19 20.66
C GLY A 27 -5.22 -13.45 21.10
N SER A 28 -5.55 -13.57 22.38
CA SER A 28 -6.42 -14.64 22.86
C SER A 28 -7.79 -14.55 22.18
N CYS A 29 -7.92 -15.21 21.04
CA CYS A 29 -9.16 -15.48 20.35
C CYS A 29 -9.81 -16.63 21.11
N LEU A 30 -11.07 -16.43 21.50
CA LEU A 30 -11.92 -17.60 21.71
C LEU A 30 -12.06 -18.29 20.33
N GLU A 31 -12.36 -19.59 20.27
CA GLU A 31 -12.78 -20.27 19.04
C GLU A 31 -14.33 -20.34 18.92
N PRO A 32 -15.07 -19.23 18.79
CA PRO A 32 -16.44 -19.26 18.33
C PRO A 32 -16.49 -19.16 16.80
N CYS A 33 -17.52 -19.76 16.20
CA CYS A 33 -17.89 -19.58 14.80
C CYS A 33 -19.05 -18.59 14.74
N PHE A 34 -18.75 -17.35 14.37
CA PHE A 34 -19.73 -16.29 14.19
C PHE A 34 -19.93 -15.95 12.71
N PRO A 35 -21.10 -15.41 12.34
CA PRO A 35 -21.31 -14.88 11.00
C PRO A 35 -20.53 -13.58 10.79
N ALA A 36 -20.35 -13.19 9.52
CA ALA A 36 -19.55 -12.03 9.11
C ALA A 36 -20.05 -10.68 9.65
N ASP A 37 -21.32 -10.59 10.03
CA ASP A 37 -21.97 -9.40 10.56
C ASP A 37 -22.03 -9.37 12.10
N HIS A 38 -21.43 -10.36 12.77
CA HIS A 38 -21.44 -10.43 14.23
C HIS A 38 -20.66 -9.27 14.87
N VAL A 39 -21.30 -8.61 15.82
CA VAL A 39 -20.68 -7.54 16.61
C VAL A 39 -20.09 -8.15 17.87
N CYS A 40 -18.76 -8.20 17.95
CA CYS A 40 -18.05 -8.65 19.14
C CYS A 40 -18.25 -7.70 20.34
N GLY A 41 -18.07 -8.22 21.55
CA GLY A 41 -18.14 -7.43 22.78
C GLY A 41 -17.07 -6.32 22.85
N THR A 42 -17.24 -5.38 23.78
CA THR A 42 -16.33 -4.24 23.96
C THR A 42 -14.87 -4.69 24.07
N GLY A 43 -13.98 -4.11 23.25
CA GLY A 43 -12.55 -4.42 23.23
C GLY A 43 -12.18 -5.68 22.43
N GLN A 44 -13.11 -6.23 21.66
CA GLN A 44 -12.89 -7.35 20.76
C GLN A 44 -13.13 -6.96 19.31
N ILE A 45 -12.45 -7.64 18.40
CA ILE A 45 -12.59 -7.48 16.95
C ILE A 45 -13.01 -8.79 16.30
N LEU A 46 -13.83 -8.71 15.25
CA LEU A 46 -14.24 -9.87 14.47
C LEU A 46 -13.13 -10.20 13.45
N VAL A 47 -12.54 -11.39 13.56
CA VAL A 47 -11.43 -11.83 12.72
C VAL A 47 -11.92 -12.92 11.75
N PRO A 48 -11.63 -12.80 10.45
CA PRO A 48 -12.00 -13.82 9.45
C PRO A 48 -11.19 -15.12 9.62
N PRO A 49 -11.72 -16.26 9.17
CA PRO A 49 -10.99 -17.52 9.17
C PRO A 49 -9.79 -17.48 8.22
N ALA A 50 -8.74 -18.23 8.55
CA ALA A 50 -7.51 -18.27 7.75
C ALA A 50 -7.74 -18.91 6.36
N ASP A 51 -8.66 -19.88 6.29
CA ASP A 51 -8.86 -20.72 5.11
C ASP A 51 -10.06 -20.27 4.24
N GLY A 52 -10.57 -19.05 4.44
CA GLY A 52 -11.67 -18.50 3.63
C GLY A 52 -13.04 -19.13 3.88
N GLY A 53 -13.26 -19.72 5.07
CA GLY A 53 -14.58 -20.21 5.51
C GLY A 53 -15.51 -19.10 6.02
N ASP A 54 -16.67 -19.52 6.54
CA ASP A 54 -17.70 -18.61 7.08
C ASP A 54 -17.63 -18.42 8.61
N CYS A 55 -16.62 -19.01 9.26
CA CYS A 55 -16.47 -18.94 10.72
C CYS A 55 -15.54 -17.80 11.13
N PHE A 56 -16.14 -16.72 11.64
CA PHE A 56 -15.42 -15.58 12.20
C PHE A 56 -15.25 -15.76 13.71
N SER A 57 -14.14 -15.27 14.26
CA SER A 57 -13.85 -15.36 15.70
C SER A 57 -13.66 -13.98 16.31
N CYS A 58 -14.25 -13.76 17.49
CA CYS A 58 -13.99 -12.56 18.27
C CYS A 58 -12.67 -12.71 19.02
N CYS A 59 -11.71 -11.86 18.68
CA CYS A 59 -10.41 -11.83 19.31
C CYS A 59 -10.30 -10.59 20.17
N ALA A 60 -9.65 -10.73 21.34
CA ALA A 60 -9.19 -9.56 22.10
C ALA A 60 -8.24 -8.77 21.19
N GLY A 61 -8.72 -7.62 20.71
CA GLY A 61 -8.03 -6.83 19.71
C GLY A 61 -7.69 -5.47 20.29
N THR A 62 -6.41 -5.15 20.35
CA THR A 62 -5.99 -3.76 20.17
C THR A 62 -6.66 -3.28 18.87
N PRO A 63 -7.38 -2.14 18.88
CA PRO A 63 -8.10 -1.67 17.71
C PRO A 63 -7.20 -1.69 16.47
N PRO A 64 -7.69 -2.13 15.30
CA PRO A 64 -6.86 -2.15 14.11
C PRO A 64 -6.35 -0.73 13.90
N THR A 65 -5.03 -0.56 13.92
CA THR A 65 -4.40 0.68 13.49
C THR A 65 -5.00 0.99 12.12
N PRO A 66 -5.62 2.17 11.92
CA PRO A 66 -6.14 2.53 10.60
C PRO A 66 -5.00 2.32 9.61
N ARG A 67 -5.17 1.40 8.67
CA ARG A 67 -4.23 1.25 7.56
C ARG A 67 -4.11 2.65 6.96
N PRO A 68 -2.91 3.24 6.82
CA PRO A 68 -2.79 4.50 6.14
C PRO A 68 -3.33 4.28 4.73
N THR A 69 -4.52 4.80 4.46
CA THR A 69 -5.04 4.98 3.12
C THR A 69 -4.09 5.99 2.49
N ASN A 70 -3.00 5.48 1.91
CA ASN A 70 -2.14 6.29 1.08
C ASN A 70 -3.04 6.83 -0.02
N PRO A 71 -3.33 8.15 -0.05
CA PRO A 71 -4.27 8.69 -1.02
C PRO A 71 -3.71 8.35 -2.40
N LEU A 72 -4.41 7.49 -3.16
CA LEU A 72 -3.99 7.11 -4.49
C LEU A 72 -3.87 8.40 -5.32
N VAL A 73 -2.64 8.71 -5.74
CA VAL A 73 -2.37 9.81 -6.66
C VAL A 73 -2.58 9.27 -8.07
N VAL A 74 -3.57 9.80 -8.78
CA VAL A 74 -3.88 9.43 -10.16
C VAL A 74 -3.48 10.57 -11.07
N CYS A 75 -2.49 10.34 -11.93
CA CYS A 75 -1.93 11.32 -12.84
C CYS A 75 -2.30 11.04 -14.29
N SER A 76 -2.49 12.11 -15.06
CA SER A 76 -2.48 12.03 -16.53
C SER A 76 -1.11 11.55 -17.03
N LEU A 77 -1.09 10.85 -18.16
CA LEU A 77 0.15 10.39 -18.81
C LEU A 77 0.72 11.45 -19.78
N VAL A 78 0.13 12.64 -19.82
CA VAL A 78 0.48 13.71 -20.76
C VAL A 78 1.47 14.65 -20.09
N CYS A 79 2.55 14.95 -20.79
CA CYS A 79 3.59 15.88 -20.36
C CYS A 79 3.18 17.32 -20.72
N PHE A 80 3.03 18.16 -19.70
CA PHE A 80 2.63 19.56 -19.80
C PHE A 80 3.78 20.49 -19.39
N PRO A 81 3.81 21.72 -19.92
CA PRO A 81 4.75 22.74 -19.48
C PRO A 81 4.43 23.23 -18.05
N PRO A 82 5.40 23.85 -17.35
CA PRO A 82 5.26 24.28 -15.94
C PRO A 82 4.13 25.28 -15.69
N ASP A 83 3.69 26.02 -16.70
CA ASP A 83 2.63 27.01 -16.65
C ASP A 83 1.25 26.46 -17.04
N HIS A 84 1.14 25.15 -17.31
CA HIS A 84 -0.13 24.54 -17.65
C HIS A 84 -1.13 24.58 -16.49
N VAL A 85 -2.37 24.94 -16.80
CA VAL A 85 -3.47 24.98 -15.84
C VAL A 85 -4.27 23.68 -15.93
N CYS A 86 -4.24 22.90 -14.86
CA CYS A 86 -5.00 21.66 -14.77
C CYS A 86 -6.51 21.90 -14.63
N PRO A 87 -7.35 20.90 -15.03
CA PRO A 87 -8.77 20.91 -14.71
C PRO A 87 -9.06 21.06 -13.21
N PRO A 88 -10.26 21.54 -12.82
CA PRO A 88 -10.64 21.67 -11.41
C PRO A 88 -10.45 20.37 -10.63
N GLY A 89 -9.87 20.47 -9.42
CA GLY A 89 -9.60 19.33 -8.55
C GLY A 89 -8.31 18.56 -8.87
N GLN A 90 -7.56 18.99 -9.89
CA GLN A 90 -6.24 18.46 -10.21
C GLN A 90 -5.14 19.48 -9.87
N ARG A 91 -3.94 18.97 -9.61
CA ARG A 91 -2.73 19.77 -9.40
C ARG A 91 -1.64 19.35 -10.36
N LEU A 92 -0.81 20.31 -10.77
CA LEU A 92 0.33 20.07 -11.64
C LEU A 92 1.48 19.48 -10.80
N LEU A 93 1.87 18.24 -11.06
CA LEU A 93 3.00 17.56 -10.40
C LEU A 93 4.03 17.17 -11.45
N GLY A 94 5.30 17.41 -11.18
CA GLY A 94 6.37 17.13 -12.12
C GLY A 94 7.68 17.79 -11.72
N ALA A 95 8.69 17.65 -12.56
CA ALA A 95 10.01 18.25 -12.37
C ALA A 95 10.64 18.57 -13.72
N GLY A 96 11.46 19.63 -13.75
CA GLY A 96 12.09 20.11 -14.98
C GLY A 96 11.04 20.65 -15.95
N ASP A 97 11.02 20.13 -17.17
CA ASP A 97 10.14 20.61 -18.25
C ASP A 97 8.91 19.71 -18.47
N CYS A 98 8.65 18.75 -17.56
CA CYS A 98 7.56 17.80 -17.70
C CYS A 98 6.71 17.72 -16.44
N PHE A 99 5.42 18.05 -16.60
CA PHE A 99 4.43 17.96 -15.53
C PHE A 99 3.18 17.21 -15.97
N ASN A 100 2.50 16.59 -15.00
CA ASN A 100 1.26 15.88 -15.19
C ASN A 100 0.19 16.47 -14.26
N CYS A 101 -1.04 16.57 -14.75
CA CYS A 101 -2.16 16.86 -13.87
C CYS A 101 -2.54 15.62 -13.09
N CYS A 102 -2.58 15.74 -11.76
CA CYS A 102 -2.84 14.64 -10.85
C CYS A 102 -4.01 14.97 -9.90
N THR A 103 -4.84 13.96 -9.66
CA THR A 103 -5.87 13.94 -8.60
C THR A 103 -5.38 13.13 -7.42
N GLY A 104 -5.71 13.57 -6.20
CA GLY A 104 -5.30 12.88 -4.97
C GLY A 104 -3.84 13.13 -4.56
N GLY A 105 -3.56 12.89 -3.29
CA GLY A 105 -2.27 13.13 -2.63
C GLY A 105 -2.39 14.11 -1.46
N PRO A 106 -1.40 14.17 -0.54
CA PRO A 106 -1.46 15.04 0.63
C PRO A 106 -1.60 16.49 0.17
N GLN A 107 -2.68 17.14 0.61
CA GLN A 107 -2.84 18.58 0.48
C GLN A 107 -1.79 19.21 1.39
N VAL A 108 -0.81 19.86 0.78
CA VAL A 108 0.11 20.77 1.49
C VAL A 108 -0.57 22.09 1.70
#